data_AF-A0A7V6ZPL2-F1
#
_entry.id   AF-A0A7V6ZPL2-F1
#
_cell.length_a   1.000
_cell.length_b   1.000
_cell.length_c   1.000
_cell.angle_alpha   90.00
_cell.angle_beta   90.00
_cell.angle_gamma   90.00
#
_symmetry.space_group_name_H-M   'P 1'
#
loop_
_entity.id
_entity.type
_entity.pdbx_description
1 polymer ?
#
loop_
_entity_poly.entity_id
_entity_poly.type
_entity_poly.pdbx_seq_one_letter_code
_entity_poly.pdbx_strand_id
1 'polypeptide(L)'
;MKNNDKEKKEQEEKEEREEQEKKEKKQLTPEDLIGFIEELKERFDIDDANIRIVKIERRKPNWKEVLLFLLFTYLLDFVLIIALNGYLGFAPYDLFRLFLFSVIFTTTDILGRELMMRYFPKLMFYSFGTIVFPISTAALIFAWWVTPDLAINSFNNLIAFFIIFMIARVLINFLIMRIYRDKMFEKISGGKQ
;
A
#
# COMPACT_ATOMS: atom_id res chain seq x y z
N MET A 1 -27.15 -49.82 2.48
CA MET A 1 -27.55 -48.67 3.33
C MET A 1 -26.31 -48.09 4.01
N LYS A 2 -25.59 -47.14 3.40
CA LYS A 2 -24.43 -46.46 4.01
C LYS A 2 -24.02 -45.14 3.30
N ASN A 3 -24.87 -44.58 2.43
CA ASN A 3 -24.52 -43.41 1.60
C ASN A 3 -25.35 -42.13 1.88
N ASN A 4 -26.42 -42.18 2.67
CA ASN A 4 -27.25 -40.99 2.91
C ASN A 4 -26.75 -40.07 4.05
N ASP A 5 -25.84 -40.54 4.90
CA ASP A 5 -25.33 -39.73 6.03
C ASP A 5 -24.14 -38.84 5.66
N LYS A 6 -23.49 -39.08 4.52
CA LYS A 6 -22.37 -38.22 4.05
C LYS A 6 -22.86 -36.96 3.35
N GLU A 7 -23.94 -37.06 2.57
CA GLU A 7 -24.49 -35.90 1.83
C GLU A 7 -25.15 -34.87 2.76
N LYS A 8 -25.73 -35.30 3.88
CA LYS A 8 -26.29 -34.38 4.89
C LYS A 8 -25.22 -33.55 5.62
N LYS A 9 -24.07 -34.15 5.95
CA LYS A 9 -22.97 -33.44 6.61
C LYS A 9 -22.30 -32.39 5.71
N GLU A 10 -22.20 -32.66 4.42
CA GLU A 10 -21.64 -31.68 3.47
C GLU A 10 -22.59 -30.51 3.17
N GLN A 11 -23.90 -30.68 3.36
CA GLN A 11 -24.87 -29.57 3.28
C GLN A 11 -24.85 -28.70 4.55
N GLU A 12 -24.77 -29.30 5.74
CA GLU A 12 -24.67 -28.55 7.01
C GLU A 12 -23.36 -27.73 7.09
N GLU A 13 -22.21 -28.27 6.63
CA GLU A 13 -20.95 -27.52 6.58
C GLU A 13 -20.95 -26.38 5.55
N LYS A 14 -21.75 -26.49 4.47
CA LYS A 14 -21.92 -25.41 3.49
C LYS A 14 -22.81 -24.28 4.01
N GLU A 15 -23.88 -24.61 4.72
CA GLU A 15 -24.76 -23.60 5.33
C GLU A 15 -24.05 -22.85 6.48
N GLU A 16 -23.24 -23.52 7.29
CA GLU A 16 -22.43 -22.85 8.34
C GLU A 16 -21.35 -21.92 7.76
N ARG A 17 -20.74 -22.28 6.61
CA ARG A 17 -19.78 -21.40 5.92
C ARG A 17 -20.44 -20.18 5.29
N GLU A 18 -21.64 -20.32 4.71
CA GLU A 18 -22.39 -19.19 4.16
C GLU A 18 -22.91 -18.24 5.26
N GLU A 19 -23.23 -18.75 6.45
CA GLU A 19 -23.58 -17.92 7.62
C GLU A 19 -22.38 -17.19 8.23
N GLN A 20 -21.18 -17.80 8.20
CA GLN A 20 -19.94 -17.15 8.64
C GLN A 20 -19.46 -16.08 7.64
N GLU A 21 -19.57 -16.30 6.33
CA GLU A 21 -19.23 -15.29 5.32
C GLU A 21 -20.22 -14.10 5.31
N LYS A 22 -21.49 -14.30 5.71
CA LYS A 22 -22.43 -13.19 5.92
C LYS A 22 -22.13 -12.37 7.18
N LYS A 23 -21.49 -12.94 8.20
CA LYS A 23 -21.08 -12.20 9.41
C LYS A 23 -19.85 -11.30 9.17
N GLU A 24 -19.00 -11.59 8.18
CA GLU A 24 -17.86 -10.73 7.82
C GLU A 24 -18.23 -9.49 6.99
N LYS A 25 -19.48 -9.37 6.54
CA LYS A 25 -20.04 -8.16 5.90
C LYS A 25 -21.02 -7.40 6.80
N LYS A 26 -20.88 -7.47 8.13
CA LYS A 26 -21.60 -6.54 9.01
C LYS A 26 -21.10 -5.11 8.74
N GLN A 27 -21.88 -4.36 7.98
CA GLN A 27 -21.91 -2.91 8.14
C GLN A 27 -22.20 -2.67 9.62
N LEU A 28 -21.24 -2.10 10.35
CA LEU A 28 -21.44 -1.65 11.73
C LEU A 28 -22.72 -0.82 11.77
N THR A 29 -23.76 -1.36 12.42
CA THR A 29 -25.00 -0.60 12.63
C THR A 29 -24.76 0.46 13.70
N PRO A 30 -25.57 1.53 13.74
CA PRO A 30 -25.49 2.53 14.80
C PRO A 30 -25.57 1.92 16.21
N GLU A 31 -26.27 0.79 16.35
CA GLU A 31 -26.40 0.04 17.61
C GLU A 31 -25.09 -0.61 18.06
N ASP A 32 -24.30 -1.17 17.12
CA ASP A 32 -22.98 -1.76 17.43
C ASP A 32 -21.98 -0.68 17.92
N LEU A 33 -22.10 0.54 17.40
CA LEU A 33 -21.31 1.70 17.84
C LEU A 33 -21.67 2.15 19.25
N ILE A 34 -22.96 2.13 19.61
CA ILE A 34 -23.43 2.49 20.95
C ILE A 34 -22.90 1.46 21.97
N GLY A 35 -22.97 0.17 21.65
CA GLY A 35 -22.42 -0.88 22.51
C GLY A 35 -20.90 -0.74 22.72
N PHE A 36 -20.16 -0.34 21.68
CA PHE A 36 -18.72 -0.09 21.78
C PHE A 36 -18.38 1.14 22.65
N ILE A 37 -19.24 2.16 22.61
CA ILE A 37 -19.11 3.36 23.45
C ILE A 37 -19.40 3.01 24.91
N GLU A 38 -20.43 2.22 25.20
CA GLU A 38 -20.73 1.74 26.55
C GLU A 38 -19.62 0.86 27.11
N GLU A 39 -19.04 -0.05 26.32
CA GLU A 39 -17.91 -0.88 26.75
C GLU A 39 -16.66 -0.03 27.08
N LEU A 40 -16.41 1.05 26.32
CA LEU A 40 -15.33 1.99 26.59
C LEU A 40 -15.58 2.83 27.85
N LYS A 41 -16.82 3.24 28.09
CA LYS A 41 -17.22 3.95 29.33
C LYS A 41 -16.98 3.07 30.55
N GLU A 42 -17.40 1.82 30.50
CA GLU A 42 -17.31 0.89 31.63
C GLU A 42 -15.86 0.49 31.95
N ARG A 43 -15.00 0.33 30.93
CA ARG A 43 -13.58 -0.02 31.13
C ARG A 43 -12.68 1.14 31.57
N PHE A 44 -12.98 2.36 31.14
CA PHE A 44 -12.04 3.48 31.28
C PHE A 44 -12.60 4.69 32.06
N ASP A 45 -13.83 4.61 32.57
CA ASP A 45 -14.50 5.67 33.34
C ASP A 45 -14.49 7.03 32.61
N ILE A 46 -14.80 6.99 31.30
CA ILE A 46 -14.74 8.16 30.41
C ILE A 46 -16.14 8.75 30.27
N ASP A 47 -16.31 10.00 30.67
CA ASP A 47 -17.55 10.77 30.51
C ASP A 47 -17.90 11.03 29.02
N ASP A 48 -19.19 11.11 28.69
CA ASP A 48 -19.70 11.32 27.31
C ASP A 48 -19.08 12.55 26.62
N ALA A 49 -18.72 13.57 27.39
CA ALA A 49 -18.09 14.79 26.91
C ALA A 49 -16.69 14.57 26.30
N ASN A 50 -16.02 13.46 26.64
CA ASN A 50 -14.65 13.16 26.21
C ASN A 50 -14.58 12.24 24.97
N ILE A 51 -15.71 11.68 24.52
CA ILE A 51 -15.76 10.76 23.38
C ILE A 51 -16.04 11.55 22.11
N ARG A 52 -14.98 11.90 21.38
CA ARG A 52 -15.10 12.60 20.09
C ARG A 52 -15.13 11.61 18.92
N ILE A 53 -16.32 11.26 18.45
CA ILE A 53 -16.49 10.43 17.25
C ILE A 53 -16.19 11.28 16.00
N VAL A 54 -15.03 11.08 15.40
CA VAL A 54 -14.67 11.72 14.13
C VAL A 54 -15.08 10.79 12.99
N LYS A 55 -16.19 11.12 12.31
CA LYS A 55 -16.58 10.44 11.07
C LYS A 55 -15.60 10.84 9.97
N ILE A 56 -14.64 9.96 9.67
CA ILE A 56 -13.73 10.16 8.53
C ILE A 56 -14.48 9.77 7.25
N GLU A 57 -15.08 10.74 6.58
CA GLU A 57 -15.63 10.54 5.25
C GLU A 57 -14.48 10.35 4.26
N ARG A 58 -14.18 9.09 3.93
CA ARG A 58 -13.22 8.77 2.87
C ARG A 58 -13.81 9.21 1.54
N ARG A 59 -13.34 10.33 0.99
CA ARG A 59 -13.65 10.75 -0.38
C ARG A 59 -13.27 9.59 -1.31
N LYS A 60 -14.23 9.07 -2.08
CA LYS A 60 -13.94 8.01 -3.06
C LYS A 60 -12.83 8.52 -4.00
N PRO A 61 -11.78 7.72 -4.24
CA PRO A 61 -10.67 8.16 -5.07
C PRO A 61 -11.19 8.49 -6.47
N ASN A 62 -10.90 9.69 -6.95
CA ASN A 62 -11.24 10.09 -8.30
C ASN A 62 -10.28 9.40 -9.27
N TRP A 63 -10.78 8.71 -10.29
CA TRP A 63 -9.94 8.02 -11.29
C TRP A 63 -8.89 8.94 -11.92
N LYS A 64 -9.21 10.23 -12.09
CA LYS A 64 -8.25 11.24 -12.57
C LYS A 64 -7.10 11.48 -11.59
N GLU A 65 -7.41 11.52 -10.29
CA GLU A 65 -6.41 11.68 -9.22
C GLU A 65 -5.51 10.44 -9.14
N VAL A 66 -6.07 9.24 -9.30
CA VAL A 66 -5.31 7.97 -9.34
C VAL A 66 -4.38 7.93 -10.55
N LEU A 67 -4.87 8.25 -11.75
CA LEU A 67 -4.07 8.25 -12.97
C LEU A 67 -2.92 9.26 -12.88
N LEU A 68 -3.21 10.46 -12.37
CA LEU A 68 -2.21 11.50 -12.19
C LEU A 68 -1.15 11.08 -11.16
N PHE A 69 -1.56 10.48 -10.04
CA PHE A 69 -0.63 9.93 -9.06
C PHE A 69 0.29 8.87 -9.63
N LEU A 70 -0.25 7.93 -10.43
CA LEU A 70 0.53 6.92 -11.13
C LEU A 70 1.54 7.58 -12.07
N LEU A 71 1.10 8.50 -12.94
CA LEU A 71 1.98 9.20 -13.88
C LEU A 71 3.13 9.93 -13.16
N PHE A 72 2.83 10.61 -12.06
CA PHE A 72 3.83 11.27 -11.23
C PHE A 72 4.83 10.27 -10.63
N THR A 73 4.37 9.09 -10.20
CA THR A 73 5.24 8.05 -9.65
C THR A 73 6.22 7.54 -10.72
N TYR A 74 5.72 7.23 -11.93
CA TYR A 74 6.58 6.84 -13.05
C TYR A 74 7.59 7.92 -13.39
N LEU A 75 7.16 9.19 -13.47
CA LEU A 75 8.04 10.30 -13.79
C LEU A 75 9.13 10.51 -12.73
N LEU A 76 8.76 10.43 -11.44
CA LEU A 76 9.70 10.60 -10.33
C LEU A 76 10.72 9.46 -10.29
N ASP A 77 10.27 8.21 -10.41
CA ASP A 77 11.17 7.05 -10.45
C ASP A 77 12.14 7.17 -11.65
N PHE A 78 11.63 7.57 -12.83
CA PHE A 78 12.45 7.75 -14.03
C PHE A 78 13.52 8.85 -13.87
N VAL A 79 13.11 10.03 -13.38
CA VAL A 79 14.03 11.14 -13.11
C VAL A 79 15.09 10.74 -12.10
N LEU A 80 14.70 10.03 -11.04
CA LEU A 80 15.63 9.56 -10.01
C LEU A 80 16.62 8.55 -10.57
N ILE A 81 16.17 7.60 -11.40
CA ILE A 81 17.04 6.61 -12.07
C ILE A 81 18.05 7.29 -12.98
N ILE A 82 17.61 8.23 -13.83
CA ILE A 82 18.51 8.96 -14.73
C ILE A 82 19.52 9.80 -13.94
N ALA A 83 19.06 10.54 -12.93
CA ALA A 83 19.93 11.40 -12.13
C ALA A 83 21.02 10.58 -11.42
N LEU A 84 20.63 9.46 -10.80
CA LEU A 84 21.58 8.59 -10.11
C LEU A 84 22.48 7.84 -11.10
N ASN A 85 22.00 7.44 -12.28
CA ASN A 85 22.88 6.86 -13.29
C ASN A 85 23.89 7.89 -13.82
N GLY A 86 23.48 9.15 -13.99
CA GLY A 86 24.38 10.23 -14.39
C GLY A 86 25.48 10.52 -13.36
N TYR A 87 25.20 10.33 -12.08
CA TYR A 87 26.16 10.55 -11.00
C TYR A 87 27.06 9.33 -10.73
N LEU A 88 26.48 8.13 -10.65
CA LEU A 88 27.17 6.91 -10.26
C LEU A 88 27.72 6.11 -11.45
N GLY A 89 27.20 6.34 -12.67
CA GLY A 89 27.63 5.65 -13.88
C GLY A 89 27.51 4.12 -13.80
N PHE A 90 26.48 3.59 -13.10
CA PHE A 90 26.36 2.14 -12.91
C PHE A 90 26.06 1.39 -14.21
N ALA A 91 25.39 2.05 -15.16
CA ALA A 91 25.09 1.54 -16.50
C ALA A 91 25.45 2.59 -17.58
N PRO A 92 25.72 2.17 -18.83
CA PRO A 92 25.93 3.10 -19.93
C PRO A 92 24.71 4.02 -20.10
N TYR A 93 24.96 5.27 -20.50
CA TYR A 93 23.91 6.27 -20.65
C TYR A 93 23.11 6.01 -21.93
N ASP A 94 22.11 5.15 -21.82
CA ASP A 94 21.11 4.88 -22.86
C ASP A 94 19.72 5.23 -22.29
N LEU A 95 19.17 6.36 -22.74
CA LEU A 95 17.88 6.87 -22.28
C LEU A 95 16.74 5.87 -22.48
N PHE A 96 16.75 5.12 -23.58
CA PHE A 96 15.69 4.16 -23.88
C PHE A 96 15.73 2.99 -22.91
N ARG A 97 16.92 2.45 -22.63
CA ARG A 97 17.10 1.35 -21.66
C ARG A 97 16.80 1.78 -20.24
N LEU A 98 17.23 3.00 -19.84
CA LEU A 98 16.92 3.54 -18.52
C LEU A 98 15.42 3.83 -18.35
N PHE A 99 14.74 4.26 -19.42
CA PHE A 99 13.29 4.42 -19.43
C PHE A 99 12.59 3.07 -19.27
N LEU A 100 12.99 2.06 -20.05
CA LEU A 100 12.42 0.72 -19.97
C LEU A 100 12.66 0.09 -18.58
N PHE A 101 13.88 0.22 -18.04
CA PHE A 101 14.21 -0.18 -16.68
C PHE A 101 13.29 0.49 -15.66
N SER A 102 13.09 1.82 -15.77
CA SER A 102 12.19 2.56 -14.89
C SER A 102 10.75 2.08 -14.99
N VAL A 103 10.23 1.87 -16.21
CA VAL A 103 8.86 1.40 -16.42
C VAL A 103 8.67 0.02 -15.80
N ILE A 104 9.59 -0.92 -16.06
CA ILE A 104 9.52 -2.27 -15.49
C ILE A 104 9.59 -2.20 -13.97
N PHE A 105 10.56 -1.46 -13.42
CA PHE A 105 10.72 -1.29 -11.98
C PHE A 105 9.44 -0.76 -11.34
N THR A 106 8.92 0.37 -11.80
CA THR A 106 7.73 1.00 -11.22
C THR A 106 6.50 0.10 -11.37
N THR A 107 6.34 -0.58 -12.50
CA THR A 107 5.26 -1.54 -12.72
C THR A 107 5.34 -2.70 -11.73
N THR A 108 6.50 -3.35 -11.64
CA THR A 108 6.70 -4.50 -10.76
C THR A 108 6.54 -4.13 -9.29
N ASP A 109 7.02 -2.95 -8.88
CA ASP A 109 6.84 -2.46 -7.51
C ASP A 109 5.37 -2.18 -7.18
N ILE A 110 4.61 -1.54 -8.08
CA ILE A 110 3.17 -1.31 -7.89
C ILE A 110 2.43 -2.64 -7.81
N LEU A 111 2.69 -3.57 -8.73
CA LEU A 111 2.05 -4.89 -8.73
C LEU A 111 2.40 -5.68 -7.47
N GLY A 112 3.67 -5.64 -7.03
CA GLY A 112 4.11 -6.31 -5.81
C GLY A 112 3.40 -5.76 -4.58
N ARG A 113 3.23 -4.43 -4.49
CA ARG A 113 2.48 -3.80 -3.40
C ARG A 113 1.00 -4.16 -3.44
N GLU A 114 0.37 -4.11 -4.60
CA GLU A 114 -1.05 -4.44 -4.76
C GLU A 114 -1.32 -5.90 -4.40
N LEU A 115 -0.45 -6.81 -4.85
CA LEU A 115 -0.52 -8.23 -4.53
C LEU A 115 -0.37 -8.45 -3.01
N MET A 116 0.59 -7.77 -2.37
CA MET A 116 0.76 -7.83 -0.92
C MET A 116 -0.42 -7.24 -0.15
N MET A 117 -1.01 -6.14 -0.60
CA MET A 117 -2.24 -5.59 0.00
C MET A 117 -3.42 -6.55 -0.14
N ARG A 118 -3.53 -7.26 -1.27
CA ARG A 118 -4.64 -8.17 -1.54
C ARG A 118 -4.56 -9.46 -0.74
N TYR A 119 -3.38 -10.08 -0.66
CA TYR A 119 -3.22 -11.38 -0.01
C TYR A 119 -2.76 -11.29 1.46
N PHE A 120 -1.99 -10.26 1.82
CA PHE A 120 -1.40 -10.11 3.16
C PHE A 120 -1.63 -8.69 3.76
N PRO A 121 -2.88 -8.18 3.81
CA PRO A 121 -3.15 -6.83 4.32
C PRO A 121 -2.70 -6.66 5.77
N LYS A 122 -2.89 -7.69 6.63
CA LYS A 122 -2.45 -7.67 8.04
C LYS A 122 -0.94 -7.41 8.16
N LEU A 123 -0.13 -8.05 7.31
CA LEU A 123 1.33 -7.87 7.33
C LEU A 123 1.72 -6.44 6.91
N MET A 124 1.03 -5.88 5.91
CA MET A 124 1.19 -4.48 5.50
C MET A 124 0.91 -3.49 6.65
N PHE A 125 -0.16 -3.71 7.41
CA PHE A 125 -0.49 -2.87 8.56
C PHE A 125 0.48 -3.06 9.74
N TYR A 126 0.80 -4.30 10.12
CA TYR A 126 1.70 -4.57 11.25
C TYR A 126 3.14 -4.11 11.01
N SER A 127 3.57 -4.11 9.75
CA SER A 127 4.90 -3.61 9.37
C SER A 127 4.97 -2.09 9.27
N PHE A 128 3.87 -1.36 9.48
CA PHE A 128 3.77 0.09 9.21
C PHE A 128 4.29 0.47 7.82
N GLY A 129 4.12 -0.42 6.83
CA GLY A 129 4.61 -0.22 5.47
C GLY A 129 6.11 -0.47 5.27
N THR A 130 6.86 -0.91 6.28
CA THR A 130 8.28 -1.31 6.10
C THR A 130 8.44 -2.50 5.15
N ILE A 131 7.41 -3.35 5.02
CA ILE A 131 7.35 -4.43 4.04
C ILE A 131 7.46 -3.94 2.58
N VAL A 132 7.21 -2.66 2.33
CA VAL A 132 7.40 -2.04 1.02
C VAL A 132 8.87 -2.04 0.60
N PHE A 133 9.80 -1.97 1.56
CA PHE A 133 11.23 -1.96 1.28
C PHE A 133 11.70 -3.23 0.56
N PRO A 134 11.50 -4.46 1.09
CA PRO A 134 11.87 -5.68 0.38
C PRO A 134 11.14 -5.87 -0.95
N ILE A 135 9.89 -5.39 -1.08
CA ILE A 135 9.15 -5.41 -2.36
C ILE A 135 9.87 -4.55 -3.41
N SER A 136 10.22 -3.31 -3.05
CA SER A 136 10.95 -2.41 -3.94
C SER A 136 12.34 -2.93 -4.29
N THR A 137 13.05 -3.55 -3.34
CA THR A 137 14.34 -4.21 -3.61
C THR A 137 14.17 -5.37 -4.60
N ALA A 138 13.17 -6.23 -4.40
CA ALA A 138 12.88 -7.33 -5.33
C ALA A 138 12.51 -6.80 -6.72
N ALA A 139 11.73 -5.72 -6.79
CA ALA A 139 11.37 -5.07 -8.04
C ALA A 139 12.59 -4.49 -8.78
N LEU A 140 13.55 -3.90 -8.07
CA LEU A 140 14.82 -3.41 -8.66
C LEU A 140 15.65 -4.55 -9.25
N ILE A 141 15.80 -5.64 -8.49
CA ILE A 141 16.53 -6.84 -8.94
C ILE A 141 15.86 -7.43 -10.19
N PHE A 142 14.53 -7.53 -10.15
CA PHE A 142 13.74 -8.02 -11.29
C PHE A 142 13.86 -7.10 -12.51
N ALA A 143 13.75 -5.79 -12.32
CA ALA A 143 13.89 -4.82 -13.41
C ALA A 143 15.28 -4.89 -14.05
N TRP A 144 16.33 -5.05 -13.24
CA TRP A 144 17.68 -5.26 -13.76
C TRP A 144 17.78 -6.56 -14.57
N TRP A 145 17.22 -7.66 -14.06
CA TRP A 145 17.27 -8.96 -14.72
C TRP A 145 16.50 -9.00 -16.05
N VAL A 146 15.37 -8.31 -16.13
CA VAL A 146 14.47 -8.33 -17.29
C VAL A 146 14.83 -7.27 -18.34
N THR A 147 15.51 -6.19 -17.96
CA THR A 147 15.91 -5.14 -18.91
C THR A 147 17.02 -5.67 -19.82
N PRO A 148 16.74 -5.86 -21.13
CA PRO A 148 17.73 -6.42 -22.05
C PRO A 148 18.93 -5.49 -22.20
N ASP A 149 20.11 -6.09 -22.26
CA ASP A 149 21.40 -5.43 -22.51
C ASP A 149 21.77 -4.29 -21.54
N LEU A 150 21.19 -4.23 -20.34
CA LEU A 150 21.63 -3.29 -19.31
C LEU A 150 22.95 -3.78 -18.70
N ALA A 151 24.06 -3.46 -19.37
CA ALA A 151 25.40 -3.79 -18.91
C ALA A 151 25.74 -3.00 -17.63
N ILE A 152 26.21 -3.71 -16.60
CA ILE A 152 26.71 -3.07 -15.38
C ILE A 152 28.19 -2.73 -15.59
N ASN A 153 28.52 -1.45 -15.48
CA ASN A 153 29.91 -0.98 -15.54
C ASN A 153 30.66 -1.25 -14.23
N SER A 154 29.97 -1.12 -13.09
CA SER A 154 30.53 -1.33 -11.75
C SER A 154 29.48 -1.84 -10.78
N PHE A 155 29.75 -3.02 -10.20
CA PHE A 155 28.87 -3.62 -9.21
C PHE A 155 28.77 -2.78 -7.92
N ASN A 156 29.87 -2.13 -7.51
CA ASN A 156 29.86 -1.23 -6.36
C ASN A 156 28.94 -0.02 -6.59
N ASN A 157 28.95 0.52 -7.81
CA ASN A 157 28.11 1.65 -8.17
C ASN A 157 26.63 1.23 -8.25
N LEU A 158 26.34 -0.01 -8.66
CA LEU A 158 24.99 -0.58 -8.64
C LEU A 158 24.46 -0.70 -7.20
N ILE A 159 25.28 -1.20 -6.26
CA ILE A 159 24.90 -1.28 -4.85
C ILE A 159 24.63 0.11 -4.28
N ALA A 160 25.54 1.06 -4.52
CA ALA A 160 25.37 2.45 -4.08
C ALA A 160 24.09 3.06 -4.68
N PHE A 161 23.83 2.78 -5.97
CA PHE A 161 22.61 3.19 -6.65
C PHE A 161 21.37 2.66 -5.94
N PHE A 162 21.30 1.36 -5.63
CA PHE A 162 20.14 0.79 -4.92
C PHE A 162 19.92 1.43 -3.55
N ILE A 163 20.97 1.59 -2.75
CA ILE A 163 20.86 2.18 -1.41
C ILE A 163 20.36 3.63 -1.51
N ILE A 164 20.99 4.45 -2.34
CA ILE A 164 20.63 5.87 -2.48
C ILE A 164 19.24 6.02 -3.08
N PHE A 165 18.90 5.22 -4.10
CA PHE A 165 17.58 5.21 -4.71
C PHE A 165 16.49 4.89 -3.69
N MET A 166 16.69 3.86 -2.87
CA MET A 166 15.74 3.47 -1.83
C MET A 166 15.55 4.58 -0.79
N ILE A 167 16.63 5.18 -0.30
CA ILE A 167 16.57 6.29 0.67
C ILE A 167 15.86 7.50 0.05
N ALA A 168 16.25 7.91 -1.16
CA ALA A 168 15.64 9.02 -1.86
C ALA A 168 14.13 8.81 -2.06
N ARG A 169 13.72 7.58 -2.41
CA ARG A 169 12.32 7.22 -2.58
C ARG A 169 11.52 7.31 -1.28
N VAL A 170 12.09 6.86 -0.16
CA VAL A 170 11.47 7.02 1.16
C VAL A 170 11.29 8.50 1.49
N LEU A 171 12.31 9.33 1.25
CA LEU A 171 12.25 10.78 1.47
C LEU A 171 11.18 11.44 0.60
N ILE A 172 11.13 11.11 -0.70
CA ILE A 172 10.12 11.64 -1.63
C ILE A 172 8.71 11.25 -1.17
N ASN A 173 8.48 9.98 -0.84
CA ASN A 173 7.18 9.53 -0.36
C ASN A 173 6.77 10.22 0.95
N PHE A 174 7.72 10.41 1.87
CA PHE A 174 7.48 11.14 3.12
C PHE A 174 7.13 12.61 2.86
N LEU A 175 7.83 13.29 1.95
CA LEU A 175 7.53 14.67 1.56
C LEU A 175 6.16 14.79 0.90
N ILE A 176 5.83 13.86 -0.01
CA ILE A 176 4.52 13.80 -0.67
C ILE A 176 3.42 13.60 0.37
N MET A 177 3.57 12.63 1.27
CA MET A 177 2.62 12.40 2.36
C MET A 177 2.43 13.66 3.22
N ARG A 178 3.52 14.36 3.56
CA ARG A 178 3.45 15.62 4.33
C ARG A 178 2.63 16.69 3.60
N ILE A 179 2.87 16.90 2.30
CA ILE A 179 2.15 17.90 1.49
C ILE A 179 0.64 17.57 1.40
N TYR A 180 0.29 16.28 1.23
CA TYR A 180 -1.12 15.87 1.18
C TYR A 180 -1.78 15.91 2.56
N ARG A 181 -1.04 15.62 3.62
CA ARG A 181 -1.50 15.66 5.01
C ARG A 181 -1.96 17.07 5.39
N ASP A 182 -1.16 18.08 5.08
CA ASP A 182 -1.46 19.47 5.45
C ASP A 182 -2.74 19.97 4.75
N LYS A 183 -2.98 19.58 3.49
CA LYS A 183 -4.24 19.83 2.77
C LYS A 183 -5.45 19.07 3.31
N MET A 184 -5.24 17.89 3.92
CA MET A 184 -6.32 17.13 4.56
C MET A 184 -6.74 17.75 5.89
N PHE A 185 -5.79 18.23 6.70
CA PHE A 185 -6.08 18.82 8.01
C PHE A 185 -6.69 20.23 7.94
N GLU A 186 -6.41 21.01 6.89
CA GLU A 186 -7.11 22.29 6.67
C GLU A 186 -8.64 22.14 6.54
N LYS A 187 -9.12 20.97 6.10
CA LYS A 187 -10.56 20.69 5.97
C LYS A 187 -11.22 20.09 7.22
N ILE A 188 -10.45 19.80 8.26
CA ILE A 188 -10.96 19.31 9.55
C ILE A 188 -11.03 20.51 10.52
N SER A 189 -11.61 21.64 10.09
CA SER A 189 -12.00 22.69 11.04
C SER A 189 -13.35 22.29 11.64
N GLY A 190 -13.37 22.06 12.96
CA GLY A 190 -14.40 21.30 13.64
C GLY A 190 -15.83 21.84 13.51
N GLY A 191 -16.76 20.92 13.29
CA GLY A 191 -18.14 21.13 13.73
C GLY A 191 -18.15 21.14 15.25
N LYS A 192 -18.35 22.32 15.84
CA LYS A 192 -18.95 22.41 17.18
C LYS A 192 -20.41 22.03 17.00
N GLN A 193 -20.85 21.01 17.73
CA GLN A 193 -22.26 20.93 18.14
C GLN A 193 -22.44 21.82 19.36
#